data_AF-A0A063BDR7-F1
#
_entry.id   AF-A0A063BDR7-F1
#
_cell.length_a   1.000
_cell.length_b   1.000
_cell.length_c   1.000
_cell.angle_alpha   90.00
_cell.angle_beta   90.00
_cell.angle_gamma   90.00
#
_symmetry.space_group_name_H-M   'P 1'
#
loop_
_entity.id
_entity.type
_entity.pdbx_description
1 polymer ?
#
loop_
_entity_poly.entity_id
_entity_poly.type
_entity_poly.pdbx_seq_one_letter_code
_entity_poly.pdbx_strand_id
1 'polypeptide(L)'
;MKTIRSALLALMIASGIAAAPVSFAKVPLKAFATQSVAVGPQYDTTHVYVAPEDFDRFTDSFVATFGGSKSKQGVFQVTPTPSQTMSQLVFTPSGTISVFGFKTPVPYPFGAERTGYLVTDMDAAVKSARAHGADVIVDTFPDPIGRDAVVSWPGGVNMQLYWHTEAPHYDALQTVPENRVYVSPERADTLIRNFVAFSHGKIVSDVRHAPGVEIGRPNDTYRRVRIESGF
;
A
#
# COMPACT_ATOMS: atom_id res chain seq x y z
N MET A 1 -80.35 9.34 68.44
CA MET A 1 -80.84 8.74 67.18
C MET A 1 -79.73 8.84 66.14
N LYS A 2 -79.29 7.68 65.59
CA LYS A 2 -78.66 7.39 64.28
C LYS A 2 -78.10 8.60 63.48
N THR A 3 -76.86 8.70 63.00
CA THR A 3 -75.90 7.74 62.36
C THR A 3 -74.50 8.41 62.29
N ILE A 4 -73.43 7.85 62.83
CA ILE A 4 -72.45 6.88 62.25
C ILE A 4 -71.41 7.47 61.28
N ARG A 5 -70.20 7.68 61.85
CA ARG A 5 -68.83 7.27 61.40
C ARG A 5 -68.24 7.87 60.10
N SER A 6 -66.95 8.13 59.95
CA SER A 6 -65.77 8.11 60.84
C SER A 6 -64.66 8.91 60.13
N ALA A 7 -63.81 9.57 60.89
CA ALA A 7 -62.73 10.43 60.41
C ALA A 7 -61.55 9.66 59.79
N LEU A 8 -60.99 10.24 58.73
CA LEU A 8 -59.79 9.79 58.00
C LEU A 8 -58.52 10.00 58.82
N LEU A 9 -57.69 8.96 58.92
CA LEU A 9 -56.33 9.01 59.45
C LEU A 9 -55.34 9.07 58.28
N ALA A 10 -54.54 10.12 58.22
CA ALA A 10 -53.48 10.30 57.23
C ALA A 10 -52.23 9.50 57.61
N LEU A 11 -51.67 8.74 56.67
CA LEU A 11 -50.38 8.08 56.79
C LEU A 11 -49.40 8.71 55.79
N MET A 12 -48.33 9.32 56.29
CA MET A 12 -47.22 9.85 55.48
C MET A 12 -46.31 8.71 55.04
N ILE A 13 -46.02 8.62 53.74
CA ILE A 13 -44.98 7.73 53.18
C ILE A 13 -43.84 8.61 52.69
N ALA A 14 -42.67 8.44 53.30
CA ALA A 14 -41.41 9.05 52.85
C ALA A 14 -40.77 8.16 51.78
N SER A 15 -40.58 8.71 50.58
CA SER A 15 -39.93 8.03 49.46
C SER A 15 -38.49 8.56 49.30
N GLY A 16 -37.50 7.76 49.67
CA GLY A 16 -36.09 8.04 49.41
C GLY A 16 -35.73 7.76 47.94
N ILE A 17 -35.05 8.69 47.29
CA ILE A 17 -34.52 8.53 45.93
C ILE A 17 -33.09 7.96 46.06
N ALA A 18 -32.91 6.69 45.70
CA ALA A 18 -31.58 6.09 45.52
C ALA A 18 -31.10 6.35 44.08
N ALA A 19 -30.03 7.13 43.93
CA ALA A 19 -29.37 7.32 42.64
C ALA A 19 -28.41 6.14 42.37
N ALA A 20 -28.69 5.34 41.35
CA ALA A 20 -27.78 4.30 40.87
C ALA A 20 -26.74 4.92 39.88
N PRO A 21 -25.47 4.48 39.90
CA PRO A 21 -24.48 4.96 38.95
C PRO A 21 -24.76 4.35 37.58
N VAL A 22 -24.90 5.20 36.56
CA VAL A 22 -25.06 4.78 35.16
C VAL A 22 -23.69 4.38 34.64
N SER A 23 -23.41 3.08 34.60
CA SER A 23 -22.19 2.54 34.01
C SER A 23 -22.38 2.48 32.50
N PHE A 24 -21.75 3.40 31.76
CA PHE A 24 -21.71 3.33 30.30
C PHE A 24 -20.82 2.15 29.90
N ALA A 25 -21.43 1.03 29.50
CA ALA A 25 -20.71 -0.04 28.84
C ALA A 25 -20.04 0.53 27.57
N LYS A 26 -18.71 0.55 27.54
CA LYS A 26 -17.95 0.76 26.29
C LYS A 26 -18.38 -0.35 25.33
N VAL A 27 -19.16 0.01 24.32
CA VAL A 27 -19.42 -0.88 23.18
C VAL A 27 -18.05 -1.23 22.60
N PRO A 28 -17.66 -2.52 22.51
CA PRO A 28 -16.43 -2.87 21.85
C PRO A 28 -16.57 -2.41 20.40
N LEU A 29 -15.73 -1.46 19.99
CA LEU A 29 -15.49 -1.20 18.58
C LEU A 29 -15.05 -2.55 18.01
N LYS A 30 -15.96 -3.22 17.28
CA LYS A 30 -15.52 -4.26 16.35
C LYS A 30 -14.53 -3.56 15.45
N ALA A 31 -13.26 -3.92 15.58
CA ALA A 31 -12.28 -3.58 14.57
C ALA A 31 -12.85 -4.13 13.26
N PHE A 32 -13.36 -3.25 12.40
CA PHE A 32 -13.54 -3.60 11.01
C PHE A 32 -12.13 -3.99 10.57
N ALA A 33 -11.92 -5.28 10.31
CA ALA A 33 -10.74 -5.68 9.57
C ALA A 33 -10.77 -4.85 8.30
N THR A 34 -9.85 -3.89 8.16
CA THR A 34 -9.73 -3.14 6.92
C THR A 34 -9.53 -4.19 5.84
N GLN A 35 -10.40 -4.15 4.83
CA GLN A 35 -10.26 -5.08 3.72
C GLN A 35 -8.93 -4.78 3.03
N SER A 36 -8.18 -5.82 2.70
CA SER A 36 -6.94 -5.63 1.95
C SER A 36 -7.25 -4.88 0.66
N VAL A 37 -6.44 -3.85 0.39
CA VAL A 37 -6.53 -3.08 -0.86
C VAL A 37 -5.70 -3.67 -1.98
N ALA A 38 -4.88 -4.71 -1.70
CA ALA A 38 -4.03 -5.33 -2.71
C ALA A 38 -4.84 -6.14 -3.73
N VAL A 39 -4.49 -6.00 -5.01
CA VAL A 39 -5.15 -6.74 -6.10
C VAL A 39 -4.43 -8.05 -6.46
N GLY A 40 -3.10 -8.04 -6.53
CA GLY A 40 -2.31 -9.25 -6.77
C GLY A 40 -0.91 -8.96 -7.35
N PRO A 41 0.07 -9.85 -7.13
CA PRO A 41 1.46 -9.65 -7.53
C PRO A 41 1.67 -9.47 -9.03
N GLN A 42 0.79 -10.02 -9.88
CA GLN A 42 0.90 -9.85 -11.33
C GLN A 42 0.65 -8.40 -11.78
N TYR A 43 -0.04 -7.61 -10.96
CA TYR A 43 -0.31 -6.20 -11.21
C TYR A 43 0.76 -5.29 -10.59
N ASP A 44 1.68 -5.83 -9.81
CA ASP A 44 2.76 -5.03 -9.26
C ASP A 44 3.83 -4.86 -10.33
N THR A 45 4.13 -3.61 -10.67
CA THR A 45 5.05 -3.30 -11.76
C THR A 45 6.32 -2.66 -11.23
N THR A 46 7.47 -3.27 -11.50
CA THR A 46 8.75 -2.60 -11.23
C THR A 46 8.95 -1.50 -12.26
N HIS A 47 9.24 -0.29 -11.79
CA HIS A 47 9.45 0.84 -12.69
C HIS A 47 10.87 0.84 -13.22
N VAL A 48 10.98 1.03 -14.54
CA VAL A 48 12.27 1.19 -15.20
C VAL A 48 12.24 2.47 -16.00
N TYR A 49 13.09 3.41 -15.63
CA TYR A 49 13.29 4.66 -16.35
C TYR A 49 14.51 4.52 -17.25
N VAL A 50 14.31 4.75 -18.55
CA VAL A 50 15.36 4.65 -19.57
C VAL A 50 15.39 5.90 -20.42
N ALA A 51 16.52 6.17 -21.06
CA ALA A 51 16.60 7.21 -22.07
C ALA A 51 15.67 6.85 -23.25
N PRO A 52 14.88 7.79 -23.81
CA PRO A 52 13.94 7.51 -24.89
C PRO A 52 14.55 6.80 -26.10
N GLU A 53 15.79 7.13 -26.45
CA GLU A 53 16.55 6.53 -27.55
C GLU A 53 16.91 5.04 -27.31
N ASP A 54 16.93 4.61 -26.05
CA ASP A 54 17.26 3.25 -25.64
C ASP A 54 16.01 2.41 -25.35
N PHE A 55 14.81 2.99 -25.41
CA PHE A 55 13.55 2.38 -24.98
C PHE A 55 13.27 1.05 -25.67
N ASP A 56 13.26 1.04 -27.01
CA ASP A 56 12.96 -0.17 -27.79
C ASP A 56 14.04 -1.23 -27.58
N ARG A 57 15.32 -0.82 -27.62
CA ARG A 57 16.45 -1.72 -27.37
C ARG A 57 16.37 -2.39 -26.01
N PHE A 58 16.01 -1.63 -24.97
CA PHE A 58 15.85 -2.15 -23.61
C PHE A 58 14.69 -3.16 -23.55
N THR A 59 13.51 -2.78 -24.02
CA THR A 59 12.32 -3.65 -23.93
C THR A 59 12.48 -4.93 -24.76
N ASP A 60 13.07 -4.84 -25.96
CA ASP A 60 13.38 -6.00 -26.80
C ASP A 60 14.40 -6.93 -26.13
N SER A 61 15.48 -6.36 -25.59
CA SER A 61 16.49 -7.16 -24.87
C SER A 61 15.91 -7.83 -23.64
N PHE A 62 15.00 -7.16 -22.92
CA PHE A 62 14.36 -7.70 -21.71
C PHE A 62 13.48 -8.90 -22.07
N VAL A 63 12.63 -8.78 -23.09
CA VAL A 63 11.81 -9.90 -23.59
C VAL A 63 12.69 -11.04 -24.13
N ALA A 64 13.75 -10.73 -24.88
CA ALA A 64 14.65 -11.76 -25.39
C ALA A 64 15.37 -12.54 -24.27
N THR A 65 15.62 -11.89 -23.13
CA THR A 65 16.33 -12.49 -21.98
C THR A 65 15.41 -13.28 -21.07
N PHE A 66 14.25 -12.72 -20.73
CA PHE A 66 13.35 -13.25 -19.69
C PHE A 66 12.09 -13.89 -20.27
N GLY A 67 11.90 -13.83 -21.58
CA GLY A 67 10.68 -14.24 -22.26
C GLY A 67 9.51 -13.28 -22.02
N GLY A 68 8.35 -13.63 -22.60
CA GLY A 68 7.11 -12.89 -22.41
C GLY A 68 6.72 -11.99 -23.59
N SER A 69 6.04 -10.88 -23.30
CA SER A 69 5.46 -10.01 -24.33
C SER A 69 5.42 -8.55 -23.90
N LYS A 70 5.08 -7.65 -24.83
CA LYS A 70 4.97 -6.22 -24.58
C LYS A 70 3.54 -5.74 -24.82
N SER A 71 3.06 -4.81 -24.01
CA SER A 71 1.81 -4.11 -24.30
C SER A 71 1.96 -3.22 -25.53
N LYS A 72 0.86 -2.61 -25.98
CA LYS A 72 0.96 -1.48 -26.90
C LYS A 72 1.78 -0.36 -26.24
N GLN A 73 2.74 0.18 -26.98
CA GLN A 73 3.48 1.37 -26.59
C GLN A 73 2.65 2.63 -26.90
N GLY A 74 2.82 3.66 -26.08
CA GLY A 74 2.27 4.98 -26.37
C GLY A 74 3.09 6.10 -25.75
N VAL A 75 2.68 7.33 -26.02
CA VAL A 75 3.23 8.54 -25.39
C VAL A 75 2.10 9.19 -24.60
N PHE A 76 2.33 9.41 -23.30
CA PHE A 76 1.32 9.85 -22.37
C PHE A 76 1.87 10.89 -21.39
N GLN A 77 0.98 11.60 -20.73
CA GLN A 77 1.28 12.30 -19.49
C GLN A 77 0.77 11.43 -18.33
N VAL A 78 1.70 10.93 -17.52
CA VAL A 78 1.43 10.02 -16.37
C VAL A 78 1.81 10.67 -15.04
N THR A 79 1.96 11.99 -15.03
CA THR A 79 2.32 12.76 -13.84
C THR A 79 1.43 14.00 -13.77
N PRO A 80 1.24 14.60 -12.58
CA PRO A 80 0.41 15.80 -12.43
C PRO A 80 1.08 17.05 -13.03
N THR A 81 2.40 17.01 -13.23
CA THR A 81 3.15 18.09 -13.87
C THR A 81 3.20 17.85 -15.38
N PRO A 82 2.93 18.88 -16.23
CA PRO A 82 3.01 18.73 -17.68
C PRO A 82 4.32 18.08 -18.14
N SER A 83 4.21 16.90 -18.73
CA SER A 83 5.33 16.07 -19.16
C SER A 83 4.85 15.06 -20.20
N GLN A 84 5.79 14.49 -20.97
CA GLN A 84 5.50 13.45 -21.96
C GLN A 84 6.48 12.30 -21.77
N THR A 85 5.95 11.09 -21.64
CA THR A 85 6.76 9.87 -21.55
C THR A 85 6.26 8.83 -22.52
N MET A 86 7.21 8.11 -23.13
CA MET A 86 6.94 6.80 -23.69
C MET A 86 6.59 5.86 -22.54
N SER A 87 5.57 5.03 -22.71
CA SER A 87 5.21 3.99 -21.74
C SER A 87 4.85 2.69 -22.45
N GLN A 88 5.31 1.59 -21.88
CA GLN A 88 5.01 0.23 -22.29
C GLN A 88 5.18 -0.71 -21.10
N LEU A 89 4.23 -1.63 -20.91
CA LEU A 89 4.41 -2.75 -19.99
C LEU A 89 5.17 -3.85 -20.71
N VAL A 90 6.14 -4.45 -20.03
CA VAL A 90 6.77 -5.70 -20.45
C VAL A 90 6.37 -6.78 -19.46
N PHE A 91 5.60 -7.75 -19.94
CA PHE A 91 5.13 -8.90 -19.18
C PHE A 91 6.14 -10.03 -19.29
N THR A 92 6.55 -10.59 -18.16
CA THR A 92 7.37 -11.81 -18.11
C THR A 92 6.72 -12.85 -17.21
N PRO A 93 7.14 -14.13 -17.29
CA PRO A 93 6.64 -15.17 -16.38
C PRO A 93 6.88 -14.89 -14.89
N SER A 94 7.84 -14.03 -14.57
CA SER A 94 8.30 -13.75 -13.20
C SER A 94 7.99 -12.34 -12.72
N GLY A 95 7.19 -11.58 -13.45
CA GLY A 95 6.80 -10.22 -13.07
C GLY A 95 6.61 -9.30 -14.26
N THR A 96 6.00 -8.15 -13.99
CA THR A 96 5.77 -7.09 -14.99
C THR A 96 6.69 -5.92 -14.68
N ILE A 97 7.28 -5.32 -15.71
CA ILE A 97 7.94 -4.03 -15.59
C ILE A 97 7.16 -2.96 -16.35
N SER A 98 7.06 -1.78 -15.75
CA SER A 98 6.53 -0.58 -16.39
C SER A 98 7.71 0.29 -16.83
N VAL A 99 7.88 0.42 -18.14
CA VAL A 99 9.05 1.10 -18.71
C VAL A 99 8.66 2.50 -19.14
N PHE A 100 9.42 3.50 -18.67
CA PHE A 100 9.19 4.91 -18.95
C PHE A 100 10.39 5.50 -19.70
N GLY A 101 10.11 6.15 -20.84
CA GLY A 101 11.07 6.92 -21.63
C GLY A 101 10.63 8.37 -21.74
N PHE A 102 10.98 9.18 -20.74
CA PHE A 102 10.55 10.58 -20.66
C PHE A 102 11.18 11.42 -21.80
N LYS A 103 10.32 11.97 -22.67
CA LYS A 103 10.69 12.86 -23.78
C LYS A 103 10.86 14.31 -23.34
N THR A 104 10.36 14.63 -22.15
CA THR A 104 10.59 15.88 -21.42
C THR A 104 11.43 15.58 -20.18
N PRO A 105 11.97 16.57 -19.45
CA PRO A 105 12.56 16.31 -18.13
C PRO A 105 11.58 15.54 -17.23
N VAL A 106 12.12 14.61 -16.43
CA VAL A 106 11.34 13.84 -15.46
C VAL A 106 10.90 14.77 -14.32
N PRO A 107 9.60 14.96 -14.06
CA PRO A 107 9.16 15.76 -12.93
C PRO A 107 9.58 15.12 -11.60
N TYR A 108 10.19 15.90 -10.71
CA TYR A 108 10.48 15.42 -9.35
C TYR A 108 9.16 15.18 -8.59
N PRO A 109 8.99 14.06 -7.84
CA PRO A 109 9.97 13.05 -7.45
C PRO A 109 9.95 11.75 -8.30
N PHE A 110 9.32 11.75 -9.47
CA PHE A 110 9.17 10.54 -10.30
C PHE A 110 10.54 9.97 -10.71
N GLY A 111 10.63 8.64 -10.76
CA GLY A 111 11.89 7.90 -10.96
C GLY A 111 12.57 7.50 -9.65
N ALA A 112 12.15 8.06 -8.52
CA ALA A 112 12.63 7.62 -7.20
C ALA A 112 11.78 6.47 -6.63
N GLU A 113 10.51 6.34 -7.05
CA GLU A 113 9.67 5.20 -6.73
C GLU A 113 10.10 3.96 -7.51
N ARG A 114 10.02 2.80 -6.86
CA ARG A 114 10.57 1.56 -7.41
C ARG A 114 9.51 0.65 -8.02
N THR A 115 8.31 0.67 -7.45
CA THR A 115 7.24 -0.26 -7.79
C THR A 115 5.90 0.44 -7.69
N GLY A 116 5.05 0.19 -8.68
CA GLY A 116 3.63 0.55 -8.67
C GLY A 116 2.79 -0.64 -8.21
N TYR A 117 1.96 -0.41 -7.20
CA TYR A 117 1.04 -1.41 -6.63
C TYR A 117 -0.40 -1.08 -6.99
N LEU A 118 -1.07 -2.04 -7.63
CA LEU A 118 -2.48 -1.88 -8.00
C LEU A 118 -3.32 -2.05 -6.75
N VAL A 119 -4.16 -1.06 -6.46
CA VAL A 119 -5.09 -1.09 -5.36
C VAL A 119 -6.53 -1.20 -5.83
N THR A 120 -7.40 -1.81 -5.02
CA THR A 120 -8.85 -1.91 -5.30
C THR A 120 -9.58 -0.58 -5.10
N ASP A 121 -9.10 0.25 -4.18
CA ASP A 121 -9.66 1.56 -3.82
C ASP A 121 -8.52 2.51 -3.45
N MET A 122 -8.31 3.53 -4.31
CA MET A 122 -7.26 4.52 -4.14
C MET A 122 -7.40 5.34 -2.85
N ASP A 123 -8.62 5.78 -2.52
CA ASP A 123 -8.85 6.67 -1.38
C ASP A 123 -8.66 5.90 -0.07
N ALA A 124 -9.13 4.65 -0.01
CA ALA A 124 -8.88 3.75 1.10
C ALA A 124 -7.39 3.41 1.24
N ALA A 125 -6.69 3.13 0.14
CA ALA A 125 -5.28 2.80 0.15
C ALA A 125 -4.41 3.95 0.65
N VAL A 126 -4.59 5.16 0.11
CA VAL A 126 -3.83 6.36 0.54
C VAL A 126 -4.12 6.68 2.00
N LYS A 127 -5.39 6.58 2.43
CA LYS A 127 -5.75 6.77 3.85
C LYS A 127 -5.07 5.74 4.75
N SER A 128 -5.06 4.46 4.34
CA SER A 128 -4.40 3.38 5.09
C SER A 128 -2.88 3.59 5.14
N ALA A 129 -2.26 3.98 4.03
CA ALA A 129 -0.82 4.25 3.98
C ALA A 129 -0.42 5.37 4.96
N ARG A 130 -1.16 6.49 4.97
CA ARG A 130 -0.95 7.58 5.94
C ARG A 130 -1.15 7.11 7.38
N ALA A 131 -2.22 6.37 7.66
CA ALA A 131 -2.50 5.83 9.00
C ALA A 131 -1.39 4.88 9.49
N HIS A 132 -0.70 4.22 8.57
CA HIS A 132 0.46 3.37 8.84
C HIS A 132 1.80 4.08 8.56
N GLY A 133 1.85 5.41 8.66
CA GLY A 133 3.09 6.17 8.71
C GLY A 133 3.87 6.29 7.41
N ALA A 134 3.22 6.12 6.26
CA ALA A 134 3.74 6.60 4.99
C ALA A 134 3.43 8.09 4.79
N ASP A 135 4.38 8.84 4.26
CA ASP A 135 4.16 10.20 3.78
C ASP A 135 3.65 10.15 2.33
N VAL A 136 2.62 10.92 2.01
CA VAL A 136 2.18 11.10 0.62
C VAL A 136 3.00 12.23 0.02
N ILE A 137 3.96 11.88 -0.84
CA ILE A 137 4.90 12.84 -1.44
C ILE A 137 4.42 13.37 -2.80
N VAL A 138 3.45 12.68 -3.41
CA VAL A 138 2.61 13.18 -4.51
C VAL A 138 1.18 12.80 -4.20
N ASP A 139 0.33 13.81 -3.97
CA ASP A 139 -1.11 13.61 -3.70
C ASP A 139 -1.80 12.92 -4.88
N THR A 140 -2.95 12.29 -4.60
CA THR A 140 -3.70 11.56 -5.63
C THR A 140 -4.02 12.46 -6.82
N PHE A 141 -3.69 12.01 -8.03
CA PHE A 141 -3.92 12.72 -9.28
C PHE A 141 -4.51 11.79 -10.34
N PRO A 142 -5.29 12.31 -11.31
CA PRO A 142 -5.79 11.51 -12.42
C PRO A 142 -4.68 11.24 -13.44
N ASP A 143 -4.70 10.04 -14.01
CA ASP A 143 -3.94 9.69 -15.21
C ASP A 143 -4.93 9.33 -16.35
N PRO A 144 -4.46 8.96 -17.55
CA PRO A 144 -5.34 8.66 -18.68
C PRO A 144 -6.36 7.53 -18.46
N ILE A 145 -6.13 6.61 -17.50
CA ILE A 145 -6.94 5.39 -17.31
C ILE A 145 -7.36 5.15 -15.86
N GLY A 146 -7.17 6.13 -14.97
CA GLY A 146 -7.14 5.85 -13.55
C GLY A 146 -6.67 7.01 -12.67
N ARG A 147 -6.07 6.64 -11.54
CA ARG A 147 -5.51 7.53 -10.54
C ARG A 147 -4.21 6.96 -10.00
N ASP A 148 -3.33 7.86 -9.59
CA ASP A 148 -2.03 7.55 -9.01
C ASP A 148 -1.76 8.39 -7.77
N ALA A 149 -0.93 7.86 -6.88
CA ALA A 149 -0.30 8.59 -5.80
C ALA A 149 1.12 8.04 -5.57
N VAL A 150 2.02 8.86 -5.06
CA VAL A 150 3.36 8.39 -4.66
C VAL A 150 3.50 8.59 -3.15
N VAL A 151 3.89 7.51 -2.47
CA VAL A 151 4.10 7.49 -1.02
C VAL A 151 5.54 7.15 -0.69
N SER A 152 6.03 7.64 0.45
CA SER A 152 7.34 7.32 1.02
C SER A 152 7.16 6.66 2.37
N TRP A 153 7.65 5.43 2.50
CA TRP A 153 7.68 4.72 3.76
C TRP A 153 8.89 5.13 4.61
N PRO A 154 8.86 4.89 5.94
CA PRO A 154 10.01 5.11 6.80
C PRO A 154 11.28 4.44 6.26
N GLY A 155 12.37 5.20 6.19
CA GLY A 155 13.61 4.74 5.57
C GLY A 155 13.76 5.11 4.09
N GLY A 156 12.83 5.89 3.52
CA GLY A 156 12.95 6.46 2.17
C GLY A 156 12.56 5.50 1.06
N VAL A 157 11.72 4.51 1.36
CA VAL A 157 11.22 3.57 0.35
C VAL A 157 10.03 4.20 -0.36
N ASN A 158 10.25 4.68 -1.57
CA ASN A 158 9.21 5.32 -2.39
C ASN A 158 8.47 4.28 -3.24
N MET A 159 7.15 4.42 -3.29
CA MET A 159 6.24 3.46 -3.93
C MET A 159 5.09 4.22 -4.58
N GLN A 160 4.67 3.78 -5.77
CA GLN A 160 3.44 4.25 -6.38
C GLN A 160 2.27 3.36 -5.91
N LEU A 161 1.16 3.99 -5.57
CA LEU A 161 -0.15 3.34 -5.56
C LEU A 161 -0.86 3.77 -6.83
N TYR A 162 -1.41 2.81 -7.57
CA TYR A 162 -2.18 3.10 -8.78
C TYR A 162 -3.52 2.36 -8.77
N TRP A 163 -4.48 2.90 -9.48
CA TRP A 163 -5.83 2.37 -9.61
C TRP A 163 -6.36 2.66 -11.00
N HIS A 164 -7.01 1.70 -11.64
CA HIS A 164 -7.60 1.89 -12.98
C HIS A 164 -9.12 1.95 -12.92
N THR A 165 -9.72 2.76 -13.80
CA THR A 165 -11.19 2.82 -13.96
C THR A 165 -11.77 1.53 -14.51
N GLU A 166 -10.99 0.80 -15.30
CA GLU A 166 -11.32 -0.53 -15.79
C GLU A 166 -10.29 -1.52 -15.25
N ALA A 167 -10.76 -2.59 -14.60
CA ALA A 167 -9.88 -3.57 -14.00
C ALA A 167 -9.04 -4.26 -15.10
N PRO A 168 -7.70 -4.20 -15.03
CA PRO A 168 -6.86 -4.92 -15.97
C PRO A 168 -7.00 -6.43 -15.75
N HIS A 169 -6.71 -7.20 -16.80
CA HIS A 169 -6.65 -8.65 -16.72
C HIS A 169 -5.29 -9.14 -17.23
N TYR A 170 -4.42 -9.54 -16.29
CA TYR A 170 -3.11 -10.11 -16.59
C TYR A 170 -3.08 -11.58 -16.22
N ASP A 171 -2.32 -12.37 -16.99
CA ASP A 171 -2.08 -13.77 -16.66
C ASP A 171 -1.36 -13.89 -15.31
N ALA A 172 -1.60 -15.00 -14.62
CA ALA A 172 -0.91 -15.29 -13.37
C ALA A 172 0.60 -15.48 -13.62
N LEU A 173 1.42 -14.96 -12.69
CA LEU A 173 2.86 -15.19 -12.74
C LEU A 173 3.18 -16.66 -12.46
N GLN A 174 4.18 -17.20 -13.14
CA GLN A 174 4.75 -18.52 -12.80
C GLN A 174 5.52 -18.45 -11.48
N THR A 175 6.16 -17.30 -11.21
CA THR A 175 6.87 -17.02 -9.96
C THR A 175 6.66 -15.56 -9.56
N VAL A 176 6.47 -15.30 -8.27
CA VAL A 176 6.35 -13.92 -7.76
C VAL A 176 7.75 -13.33 -7.58
N PRO A 177 8.05 -12.14 -8.13
CA PRO A 177 9.37 -11.54 -7.98
C PRO A 177 9.59 -11.06 -6.55
N GLU A 178 10.85 -11.09 -6.10
CA GLU A 178 11.22 -10.52 -4.81
C GLU A 178 11.36 -8.99 -4.94
N ASN A 179 10.51 -8.21 -4.25
CA ASN A 179 10.72 -6.77 -4.12
C ASN A 179 11.67 -6.46 -2.95
N ARG A 180 12.97 -6.40 -3.23
CA ARG A 180 14.00 -6.18 -2.21
C ARG A 180 14.25 -4.70 -1.94
N VAL A 181 14.09 -4.29 -0.68
CA VAL A 181 14.47 -2.97 -0.18
C VAL A 181 15.60 -3.07 0.84
N TYR A 182 16.52 -2.10 0.79
CA TYR A 182 17.59 -1.96 1.77
C TYR A 182 17.32 -0.68 2.56
N VAL A 183 17.26 -0.82 3.88
CA VAL A 183 17.00 0.29 4.79
C VAL A 183 17.95 0.24 5.97
N SER A 184 18.15 1.40 6.59
CA SER A 184 19.02 1.50 7.76
C SER A 184 18.44 0.70 8.94
N PRO A 185 19.29 0.15 9.82
CA PRO A 185 18.83 -0.58 11.01
C PRO A 185 17.86 0.23 11.88
N GLU A 186 18.03 1.54 11.94
CA GLU A 186 17.20 2.46 12.75
C GLU A 186 15.78 2.61 12.19
N ARG A 187 15.57 2.36 10.90
CA ARG A 187 14.26 2.49 10.24
C ARG A 187 13.59 1.15 9.95
N ALA A 188 14.35 0.05 9.95
CA ALA A 188 13.87 -1.28 9.61
C ALA A 188 12.64 -1.71 10.42
N ASP A 189 12.67 -1.61 11.76
CA ASP A 189 11.55 -2.05 12.61
C ASP A 189 10.27 -1.24 12.39
N THR A 190 10.40 0.07 12.12
CA THR A 190 9.26 0.94 11.82
C THR A 190 8.71 0.61 10.44
N LEU A 191 9.57 0.49 9.42
CA LEU A 191 9.15 0.11 8.07
C LEU A 191 8.40 -1.23 8.09
N ILE A 192 9.00 -2.27 8.67
CA ILE A 192 8.42 -3.63 8.69
C ILE A 192 7.04 -3.60 9.32
N ARG A 193 6.91 -2.99 10.51
CA ARG A 193 5.63 -2.92 11.23
C ARG A 193 4.56 -2.18 10.43
N ASN A 194 4.92 -1.02 9.89
CA ASN A 194 4.02 -0.15 9.15
C ASN A 194 3.57 -0.79 7.84
N PHE A 195 4.52 -1.35 7.09
CA PHE A 195 4.24 -2.00 5.81
C PHE A 195 3.40 -3.26 6.01
N VAL A 196 3.71 -4.11 6.99
CA VAL A 196 2.90 -5.31 7.33
C VAL A 196 1.46 -4.92 7.67
N ALA A 197 1.26 -3.84 8.44
CA ALA A 197 -0.06 -3.37 8.78
C ALA A 197 -0.84 -2.83 7.57
N PHE A 198 -0.17 -2.08 6.68
CA PHE A 198 -0.77 -1.58 5.44
C PHE A 198 -1.10 -2.69 4.44
N SER A 199 -0.16 -3.58 4.18
CA SER A 199 -0.28 -4.64 3.16
C SER A 199 -1.09 -5.84 3.63
N HIS A 200 -1.52 -5.84 4.90
CA HIS A 200 -2.10 -7.01 5.57
C HIS A 200 -1.19 -8.24 5.46
N GLY A 201 0.13 -8.00 5.40
CA GLY A 201 1.13 -9.02 5.17
C GLY A 201 1.48 -9.84 6.41
N LYS A 202 2.41 -10.77 6.23
CA LYS A 202 2.93 -11.64 7.28
C LYS A 202 4.45 -11.71 7.19
N ILE A 203 5.12 -11.53 8.33
CA ILE A 203 6.55 -11.84 8.43
C ILE A 203 6.71 -13.36 8.41
N VAL A 204 7.36 -13.88 7.38
CA VAL A 204 7.62 -15.32 7.22
C VAL A 204 9.03 -15.73 7.61
N SER A 205 9.95 -14.76 7.72
CA SER A 205 11.31 -14.98 8.20
C SER A 205 11.91 -13.68 8.74
N ASP A 206 12.66 -13.76 9.85
CA ASP A 206 13.49 -12.67 10.40
C ASP A 206 14.83 -13.26 10.85
N VAL A 207 15.83 -13.21 9.97
CA VAL A 207 17.19 -13.71 10.23
C VAL A 207 18.07 -12.54 10.63
N ARG A 208 18.40 -12.45 11.92
CA ARG A 208 19.17 -11.33 12.49
C ARG A 208 20.63 -11.25 12.01
N HIS A 209 21.20 -12.38 11.61
CA HIS A 209 22.61 -12.51 11.21
C HIS A 209 22.72 -13.28 9.88
N ALA A 210 22.02 -12.81 8.85
CA ALA A 210 22.13 -13.39 7.52
C ALA A 210 23.54 -13.13 6.94
N PRO A 211 24.07 -14.04 6.10
CA PRO A 211 25.41 -13.87 5.52
C PRO A 211 25.51 -12.58 4.69
N GLY A 212 26.45 -11.70 5.03
CA GLY A 212 26.63 -10.42 4.32
C GLY A 212 27.08 -10.59 2.86
N VAL A 213 27.59 -11.76 2.47
CA VAL A 213 27.91 -12.09 1.07
C VAL A 213 26.70 -11.90 0.14
N GLU A 214 25.48 -12.09 0.64
CA GLU A 214 24.24 -11.88 -0.13
C GLU A 214 24.02 -10.42 -0.56
N ILE A 215 24.72 -9.48 0.09
CA ILE A 215 24.66 -8.03 -0.17
C ILE A 215 26.04 -7.47 -0.53
N GLY A 216 26.98 -8.32 -0.96
CA GLY A 216 28.32 -7.90 -1.36
C GLY A 216 29.28 -7.56 -0.21
N ARG A 217 28.96 -7.96 1.03
CA ARG A 217 29.78 -7.75 2.23
C ARG A 217 30.20 -9.10 2.84
N PRO A 218 31.16 -9.83 2.25
CA PRO A 218 31.40 -11.24 2.54
C PRO A 218 31.82 -11.55 3.99
N ASN A 219 32.40 -10.58 4.70
CA ASN A 219 32.87 -10.75 6.09
C ASN A 219 31.90 -10.20 7.14
N ASP A 220 30.73 -9.71 6.73
CA ASP A 220 29.75 -9.09 7.61
C ASP A 220 28.49 -9.94 7.73
N THR A 221 27.56 -9.47 8.58
CA THR A 221 26.18 -9.97 8.62
C THR A 221 25.20 -8.81 8.47
N TYR A 222 23.97 -9.13 8.10
CA TYR A 222 22.87 -8.18 8.09
C TYR A 222 21.57 -8.84 8.57
N ARG A 223 20.58 -8.04 8.94
CA ARG A 223 19.24 -8.55 9.23
C ARG A 223 18.47 -8.70 7.93
N ARG A 224 17.99 -9.91 7.64
CA ARG A 224 17.10 -10.21 6.50
C ARG A 224 15.71 -10.54 7.02
N VAL A 225 14.72 -9.76 6.62
CA VAL A 225 13.31 -10.01 6.93
C VAL A 225 12.55 -10.27 5.63
N ARG A 226 11.69 -11.30 5.62
CA ARG A 226 10.80 -11.62 4.50
C ARG A 226 9.36 -11.40 4.92
N ILE A 227 8.63 -10.67 4.09
CA ILE A 227 7.21 -10.36 4.27
C ILE A 227 6.48 -10.93 3.04
N GLU A 228 5.40 -11.67 3.27
CA GLU A 228 4.44 -12.07 2.24
C GLU A 228 3.19 -11.19 2.36
N SER A 229 2.65 -10.71 1.24
CA SER A 229 1.43 -9.90 1.18
C SER A 229 0.56 -10.29 -0.01
N GLY A 230 -0.60 -9.62 -0.14
CA GLY A 230 -1.42 -9.70 -1.35
C GLY A 230 -0.88 -8.88 -2.53
N PHE A 231 0.09 -8.00 -2.26
CA PHE A 231 1.03 -7.45 -3.22
C PHE A 231 2.16 -8.47 -3.39
#